data_AF-A0A7W0W631-F1
#
_entry.id   AF-A0A7W0W631-F1
#
_cell.length_a   1.000
_cell.length_b   1.000
_cell.length_c   1.000
_cell.angle_alpha   90.00
_cell.angle_beta   90.00
_cell.angle_gamma   90.00
#
_symmetry.space_group_name_H-M   'P 1'
#
loop_
_entity.id
_entity.type
_entity.pdbx_description
1 polymer ?
#
loop_
_entity_poly.entity_id
_entity_poly.type
_entity_poly.pdbx_seq_one_letter_code
_entity_poly.pdbx_strand_id
1 'polypeptide(L)'
;MPEQAPLQKKNEIQPDTTQAQKSDQATPASAHQPLGVTSPALLGTRNVAQLQRSLGNRQIAQMLNPHPAIAQRMVIQRELTKSAFIEDTTWSFLCNIFHGRRGNAEVRGDIETALDTFESTDQGAEALRALKVKLMDARGKLEMADSTLGPVITKLAKEITTALDSLGAKATVYNLDEFPRAKELITGIDLSADTNTKLGALKAKFAAINWFYYEMSGGGMTEVLKGSGVRGDCRTLADLFVWVAVNALGVPASMVKTVGYGKDYLVRGGGQVTNAGVLTGNVDDGGGQHWRFTSHSWVETAIGSIDLLFLAQDLDRSGWVDLTAKGMEGDKPWNQYGDVKIYRQNLAGITHRYTTDPTAALTDEL
;
A
#
# COMPACT_ATOMS: atom_id res chain seq x y z
N MET A 1 34.40 50.03 -26.46
CA MET A 1 33.06 50.57 -26.14
C MET A 1 32.05 49.92 -27.06
N PRO A 2 31.09 49.18 -26.51
CA PRO A 2 29.77 49.09 -27.13
C PRO A 2 28.64 49.42 -26.16
N GLU A 3 27.76 50.27 -26.70
CA GLU A 3 26.38 50.65 -26.40
C GLU A 3 25.57 49.79 -25.40
N GLN A 4 25.03 50.46 -24.37
CA GLN A 4 24.04 49.94 -23.44
C GLN A 4 22.62 50.16 -23.98
N ALA A 5 21.77 49.13 -23.94
CA ALA A 5 20.34 49.22 -24.20
C ALA A 5 19.53 49.43 -22.89
N PRO A 6 18.36 50.12 -22.93
CA PRO A 6 17.77 50.72 -21.73
C PRO A 6 16.71 49.85 -21.01
N LEU A 7 16.67 50.05 -19.69
CA LEU A 7 15.70 49.57 -18.71
C LEU A 7 14.26 50.07 -19.00
N GLN A 8 13.28 49.16 -18.94
CA GLN A 8 11.85 49.53 -18.87
C GLN A 8 11.27 49.30 -17.46
N LYS A 9 10.49 50.31 -17.03
CA LYS A 9 9.81 50.50 -15.74
C LYS A 9 8.62 49.54 -15.60
N LYS A 10 8.44 48.90 -14.44
CA LYS A 10 7.61 49.31 -13.27
C LYS A 10 6.11 49.44 -13.59
N ASN A 11 5.31 48.45 -13.20
CA ASN A 11 3.86 48.58 -13.06
C ASN A 11 3.48 48.37 -11.59
N GLU A 12 2.79 49.38 -11.08
CA GLU A 12 2.25 49.51 -9.73
C GLU A 12 0.99 48.67 -9.57
N ILE A 13 0.86 48.05 -8.39
CA ILE A 13 -0.37 47.43 -7.89
C ILE A 13 -0.95 48.41 -6.87
N GLN A 14 -2.22 48.78 -7.03
CA GLN A 14 -3.03 49.38 -5.96
C GLN A 14 -4.12 48.40 -5.50
N PRO A 15 -4.44 48.37 -4.19
CA PRO A 15 -5.45 47.50 -3.62
C PRO A 15 -6.81 48.20 -3.59
N ASP A 16 -7.89 47.43 -3.64
CA ASP A 16 -9.20 47.92 -3.24
C ASP A 16 -9.83 46.99 -2.20
N THR A 17 -10.56 47.62 -1.29
CA THR A 17 -10.94 47.13 0.03
C THR A 17 -12.46 46.91 0.07
N THR A 18 -12.95 46.36 1.20
CA THR A 18 -14.34 46.48 1.72
C THR A 18 -15.33 45.42 1.17
N GLN A 19 -16.23 44.76 1.92
CA GLN A 19 -16.78 44.96 3.27
C GLN A 19 -17.47 43.68 3.78
N ALA A 20 -17.64 43.61 5.11
CA ALA A 20 -18.33 42.57 5.87
C ALA A 20 -19.86 42.56 5.71
N GLN A 21 -20.49 41.41 5.91
CA GLN A 21 -21.90 41.32 6.33
C GLN A 21 -22.14 40.20 7.35
N LYS A 22 -22.76 40.61 8.46
CA LYS A 22 -23.37 39.80 9.52
C LYS A 22 -24.66 39.15 9.02
N SER A 23 -25.01 37.98 9.58
CA SER A 23 -26.42 37.61 9.78
C SER A 23 -26.57 36.65 10.95
N ASP A 24 -27.54 36.99 11.80
CA ASP A 24 -27.90 36.41 13.08
C ASP A 24 -28.70 35.08 13.00
N GLN A 25 -28.62 34.36 14.13
CA GLN A 25 -29.64 33.57 14.85
C GLN A 25 -30.85 32.99 14.10
N ALA A 26 -31.13 31.68 14.33
CA ALA A 26 -32.15 31.23 15.30
C ALA A 26 -32.56 29.77 15.04
N THR A 27 -32.60 28.97 16.11
CA THR A 27 -33.34 27.70 16.20
C THR A 27 -34.67 27.99 16.91
N PRO A 28 -35.74 27.24 16.62
CA PRO A 28 -36.34 26.49 17.74
C PRO A 28 -36.89 25.10 17.40
N ALA A 29 -37.00 24.31 18.46
CA ALA A 29 -37.52 22.95 18.53
C ALA A 29 -39.06 22.88 18.57
N SER A 30 -39.61 21.71 18.23
CA SER A 30 -40.93 21.22 18.68
C SER A 30 -40.96 19.69 18.46
N ALA A 31 -40.93 18.83 19.49
CA ALA A 31 -41.95 18.50 20.49
C ALA A 31 -43.20 17.82 19.90
N HIS A 32 -43.20 16.48 19.86
CA HIS A 32 -44.42 15.67 19.77
C HIS A 32 -44.52 14.70 20.94
N GLN A 33 -45.69 14.75 21.59
CA GLN A 33 -46.11 13.98 22.76
C GLN A 33 -46.64 12.58 22.38
N PRO A 34 -46.73 11.67 23.37
CA PRO A 34 -46.93 10.24 23.17
C PRO A 34 -48.42 9.84 23.19
N LEU A 35 -48.78 8.80 22.43
CA LEU A 35 -50.09 8.16 22.51
C LEU A 35 -49.98 6.75 23.10
N GLY A 36 -50.69 6.56 24.21
CA GLY A 36 -51.61 5.44 24.37
C GLY A 36 -51.03 4.09 24.74
N VAL A 37 -50.98 3.82 26.05
CA VAL A 37 -50.88 2.48 26.64
C VAL A 37 -52.25 1.81 26.57
N THR A 38 -52.35 0.63 25.95
CA THR A 38 -53.35 -0.39 26.31
C THR A 38 -52.61 -1.70 26.62
N SER A 39 -52.95 -2.26 27.79
CA SER A 39 -52.27 -3.39 28.42
C SER A 39 -52.60 -4.75 27.77
N PRO A 40 -51.78 -5.79 28.07
CA PRO A 40 -51.49 -6.91 27.19
C PRO A 40 -52.23 -8.19 27.58
N ALA A 41 -52.65 -8.98 26.59
CA ALA A 41 -52.88 -10.41 26.78
C ALA A 41 -52.77 -11.16 25.44
N LEU A 42 -51.96 -12.22 25.45
CA LEU A 42 -51.88 -13.32 24.47
C LEU A 42 -51.20 -13.04 23.12
N LEU A 43 -49.86 -12.90 23.14
CA LEU A 43 -49.00 -13.26 22.01
C LEU A 43 -47.90 -14.20 22.51
N GLY A 44 -47.97 -15.47 22.11
CA GLY A 44 -46.95 -16.47 22.40
C GLY A 44 -45.60 -16.10 21.76
N THR A 45 -44.51 -16.63 22.33
CA THR A 45 -43.11 -16.33 22.00
C THR A 45 -42.74 -16.42 20.51
N ARG A 46 -43.51 -17.15 19.70
CA ARG A 46 -43.33 -17.23 18.24
C ARG A 46 -43.72 -15.95 17.48
N ASN A 47 -44.72 -15.21 17.95
CA ASN A 47 -45.21 -14.03 17.23
C ASN A 47 -44.31 -12.80 17.42
N VAL A 48 -43.60 -12.70 18.55
CA VAL A 48 -42.61 -11.64 18.82
C VAL A 48 -41.40 -11.75 17.87
N ALA A 49 -40.91 -12.97 17.63
CA ALA A 49 -39.78 -13.22 16.73
C ALA A 49 -40.12 -13.03 15.24
N GLN A 50 -41.39 -13.15 14.85
CA GLN A 50 -41.85 -12.82 13.49
C GLN A 50 -42.02 -11.31 13.30
N LEU A 51 -42.53 -10.59 14.31
CA LEU A 51 -42.64 -9.13 14.25
C LEU A 51 -41.27 -8.45 14.20
N GLN A 52 -40.29 -8.92 14.99
CA GLN A 52 -38.91 -8.41 14.96
C GLN A 52 -38.23 -8.62 13.59
N ARG A 53 -38.50 -9.76 12.92
CA ARG A 53 -38.00 -10.01 11.56
C ARG A 53 -38.70 -9.15 10.51
N SER A 54 -40.01 -8.94 10.64
CA SER A 54 -40.78 -8.08 9.73
C SER A 54 -40.37 -6.61 9.80
N LEU A 55 -40.09 -6.10 11.00
CA LEU A 55 -39.64 -4.72 11.21
C LEU A 55 -38.20 -4.50 10.74
N GLY A 56 -37.30 -5.47 10.98
CA GLY A 56 -35.93 -5.43 10.45
C GLY A 56 -35.87 -5.42 8.92
N ASN A 57 -36.71 -6.23 8.26
CA ASN A 57 -36.74 -6.32 6.80
C ASN A 57 -37.34 -5.06 6.14
N ARG A 58 -38.31 -4.38 6.79
CA ARG A 58 -38.84 -3.11 6.27
C ARG A 58 -37.86 -1.94 6.41
N GLN A 59 -37.06 -1.90 7.48
CA GLN A 59 -36.00 -0.90 7.63
C GLN A 59 -34.90 -1.09 6.57
N ILE A 60 -34.53 -2.33 6.25
CA ILE A 60 -33.56 -2.66 5.20
C ILE A 60 -34.11 -2.28 3.81
N ALA A 61 -35.38 -2.55 3.51
CA ALA A 61 -35.98 -2.21 2.22
C ALA A 61 -36.11 -0.69 2.00
N GLN A 62 -36.30 0.10 3.06
CA GLN A 62 -36.32 1.57 2.98
C GLN A 62 -34.91 2.18 2.83
N MET A 63 -33.86 1.45 3.23
CA MET A 63 -32.46 1.84 3.01
C MET A 63 -31.94 1.54 1.60
N LEU A 64 -32.67 0.76 0.79
CA LEU A 64 -32.21 0.22 -0.50
C LEU A 64 -32.71 1.01 -1.73
N ASN A 65 -32.84 2.34 -1.65
CA ASN A 65 -32.84 3.21 -2.83
C ASN A 65 -31.40 3.69 -3.06
N PRO A 66 -30.60 3.08 -3.96
CA PRO A 66 -29.18 3.31 -3.98
C PRO A 66 -28.81 4.55 -4.79
N HIS A 67 -28.03 5.40 -4.13
CA HIS A 67 -27.24 6.47 -4.74
C HIS A 67 -26.23 5.88 -5.76
N PRO A 68 -25.96 6.53 -6.90
CA PRO A 68 -25.12 6.01 -8.00
C PRO A 68 -23.67 5.63 -7.63
N ALA A 69 -23.19 6.02 -6.44
CA ALA A 69 -21.89 5.62 -5.90
C ALA A 69 -21.82 4.12 -5.50
N ILE A 70 -22.97 3.44 -5.33
CA ILE A 70 -23.04 2.03 -4.94
C ILE A 70 -22.91 1.10 -6.16
N ALA A 71 -23.42 1.51 -7.33
CA ALA A 71 -23.36 0.72 -8.57
C ALA A 71 -21.93 0.57 -9.13
N GLN A 72 -21.06 1.57 -8.93
CA GLN A 72 -19.65 1.49 -9.34
C GLN A 72 -18.83 0.49 -8.51
N ARG A 73 -19.30 0.08 -7.32
CA ARG A 73 -18.65 -0.99 -6.54
C ARG A 73 -18.97 -2.40 -7.04
N MET A 74 -19.99 -2.59 -7.88
CA MET A 74 -20.40 -3.93 -8.36
C MET A 74 -19.71 -4.37 -9.67
N VAL A 75 -19.14 -3.46 -10.46
CA VAL A 75 -18.48 -3.79 -11.74
C VAL A 75 -17.07 -4.35 -11.52
N ILE A 76 -16.45 -4.10 -10.36
CA ILE A 76 -15.09 -4.54 -10.03
C ILE A 76 -15.00 -6.04 -9.68
N GLN A 77 -16.13 -6.74 -9.51
CA GLN A 77 -16.15 -8.15 -9.10
C GLN A 77 -16.26 -9.18 -10.25
N ARG A 78 -16.14 -8.80 -11.52
CA ARG A 78 -16.39 -9.74 -12.65
C ARG A 78 -15.21 -10.08 -13.56
N GLU A 79 -13.97 -9.87 -13.10
CA GLU A 79 -12.77 -10.33 -13.81
C GLU A 79 -11.91 -11.24 -12.91
N LEU A 80 -12.33 -12.49 -12.77
CA LEU A 80 -11.43 -13.59 -12.40
C LEU A 80 -10.50 -13.89 -13.59
N THR A 81 -9.22 -14.00 -13.29
CA THR A 81 -8.10 -14.14 -14.23
C THR A 81 -7.96 -15.58 -14.75
N LYS A 82 -7.40 -15.73 -15.98
CA LYS A 82 -7.07 -17.00 -16.67
C LYS A 82 -6.32 -18.06 -15.85
N SER A 83 -5.83 -17.73 -14.65
CA SER A 83 -5.29 -18.67 -13.67
C SER A 83 -6.33 -19.66 -13.15
N ALA A 84 -7.59 -19.24 -12.99
CA ALA A 84 -8.69 -20.09 -12.52
C ALA A 84 -8.99 -21.26 -13.48
N PHE A 85 -8.81 -21.05 -14.78
CA PHE A 85 -8.95 -22.09 -15.80
C PHE A 85 -7.79 -23.11 -15.79
N ILE A 86 -6.59 -22.69 -15.38
CA ILE A 86 -5.39 -23.54 -15.31
C ILE A 86 -5.53 -24.57 -14.17
N GLU A 87 -6.17 -24.20 -13.06
CA GLU A 87 -6.45 -25.08 -11.93
C GLU A 87 -7.54 -26.11 -12.26
N ASP A 88 -8.58 -25.66 -12.97
CA ASP A 88 -9.70 -26.46 -13.46
C ASP A 88 -9.25 -27.61 -14.41
N THR A 89 -8.28 -27.32 -15.27
CA THR A 89 -7.69 -28.35 -16.15
C THR A 89 -6.76 -29.31 -15.38
N THR A 90 -6.07 -28.80 -14.35
CA THR A 90 -5.19 -29.61 -13.46
C THR A 90 -6.01 -30.62 -12.65
N TRP A 91 -7.24 -30.24 -12.27
CA TRP A 91 -8.18 -31.10 -11.58
C TRP A 91 -8.71 -32.26 -12.45
N SER A 92 -9.10 -31.94 -13.69
CA SER A 92 -9.49 -32.96 -14.68
C SER A 92 -8.37 -33.99 -14.96
N PHE A 93 -7.10 -33.59 -14.84
CA PHE A 93 -5.94 -34.46 -15.02
C PHE A 93 -5.71 -35.42 -13.84
N LEU A 94 -5.88 -34.97 -12.58
CA LEU A 94 -5.74 -35.82 -11.40
C LEU A 94 -6.90 -36.81 -11.24
N CYS A 95 -8.12 -36.42 -11.63
CA CYS A 95 -9.32 -37.26 -11.61
C CYS A 95 -9.24 -38.46 -12.57
N ASN A 96 -8.48 -38.37 -13.66
CA ASN A 96 -8.23 -39.52 -14.53
C ASN A 96 -7.18 -40.49 -13.94
N ILE A 97 -6.19 -39.99 -13.18
CA ILE A 97 -5.09 -40.80 -12.63
C ILE A 97 -5.56 -41.67 -11.44
N PHE A 98 -6.47 -41.17 -10.60
CA PHE A 98 -6.87 -41.86 -9.37
C PHE A 98 -8.35 -42.21 -9.32
N HIS A 99 -8.80 -43.16 -10.14
CA HIS A 99 -9.38 -44.39 -9.58
C HIS A 99 -10.36 -45.08 -10.52
N GLY A 100 -9.75 -45.81 -11.45
CA GLY A 100 -10.06 -47.23 -11.57
C GLY A 100 -9.70 -48.09 -10.33
N ARG A 101 -9.47 -47.54 -9.12
CA ARG A 101 -9.30 -48.32 -7.86
C ARG A 101 -9.82 -47.60 -6.60
N ARG A 102 -11.08 -47.89 -6.24
CA ARG A 102 -11.75 -47.82 -4.93
C ARG A 102 -11.08 -47.00 -3.81
N GLY A 103 -11.28 -45.68 -3.83
CA GLY A 103 -11.38 -44.90 -2.60
C GLY A 103 -12.79 -45.04 -2.00
N ASN A 104 -12.94 -44.88 -0.68
CA ASN A 104 -14.26 -44.81 -0.03
C ASN A 104 -15.06 -43.67 -0.68
N ALA A 105 -16.32 -43.94 -1.08
CA ALA A 105 -17.21 -42.98 -1.73
C ALA A 105 -17.36 -41.67 -0.93
N GLU A 106 -17.21 -41.72 0.39
CA GLU A 106 -17.23 -40.56 1.28
C GLU A 106 -16.06 -39.59 1.05
N VAL A 107 -14.83 -40.10 0.93
CA VAL A 107 -13.63 -39.27 0.69
C VAL A 107 -13.67 -38.63 -0.70
N ARG A 108 -14.23 -39.36 -1.67
CA ARG A 108 -14.48 -38.83 -3.01
C ARG A 108 -15.47 -37.67 -2.96
N GLY A 109 -16.57 -37.82 -2.24
CA GLY A 109 -17.58 -36.77 -2.07
C GLY A 109 -17.04 -35.52 -1.37
N ASP A 110 -16.17 -35.69 -0.36
CA ASP A 110 -15.52 -34.56 0.34
C ASP A 110 -14.60 -33.76 -0.58
N ILE A 111 -13.86 -34.45 -1.45
CA ILE A 111 -12.98 -33.84 -2.44
C ILE A 111 -13.81 -33.12 -3.51
N GLU A 112 -14.81 -33.78 -4.09
CA GLU A 112 -15.75 -33.21 -5.07
C GLU A 112 -16.39 -31.92 -4.53
N THR A 113 -16.91 -31.95 -3.29
CA THR A 113 -17.50 -30.77 -2.62
C THR A 113 -16.48 -29.63 -2.41
N ALA A 114 -15.21 -29.95 -2.13
CA ALA A 114 -14.19 -28.93 -1.91
C ALA A 114 -13.86 -28.16 -3.19
N LEU A 115 -14.01 -28.78 -4.35
CA LEU A 115 -13.74 -28.14 -5.65
C LEU A 115 -14.92 -27.34 -6.13
N ASP A 116 -16.13 -27.83 -5.92
CA ASP A 116 -17.33 -27.02 -6.14
C ASP A 116 -17.29 -25.74 -5.30
N THR A 117 -16.73 -25.84 -4.08
CA THR A 117 -16.46 -24.67 -3.21
C THR A 117 -15.37 -23.76 -3.77
N PHE A 118 -14.34 -24.34 -4.42
CA PHE A 118 -13.23 -23.60 -5.03
C PHE A 118 -13.67 -22.85 -6.29
N GLU A 119 -14.37 -23.52 -7.21
CA GLU A 119 -14.88 -22.95 -8.47
C GLU A 119 -15.90 -21.83 -8.25
N SER A 120 -16.57 -21.81 -7.09
CA SER A 120 -17.62 -20.84 -6.77
C SER A 120 -17.17 -19.59 -6.02
N THR A 121 -15.87 -19.43 -5.70
CA THR A 121 -15.39 -18.30 -4.87
C THR A 121 -14.37 -17.38 -5.56
N ASP A 122 -14.67 -16.08 -5.62
CA ASP A 122 -13.77 -14.99 -6.12
C ASP A 122 -12.53 -14.74 -5.22
N GLN A 123 -12.29 -15.59 -4.21
CA GLN A 123 -11.23 -15.43 -3.22
C GLN A 123 -10.33 -16.68 -3.18
N GLY A 124 -9.66 -16.94 -4.31
CA GLY A 124 -8.87 -18.15 -4.53
C GLY A 124 -7.86 -18.48 -3.42
N ALA A 125 -7.30 -17.48 -2.73
CA ALA A 125 -6.28 -17.72 -1.69
C ALA A 125 -6.79 -18.38 -0.40
N GLU A 126 -8.04 -18.12 0.00
CA GLU A 126 -8.62 -18.70 1.22
C GLU A 126 -9.25 -20.07 0.93
N ALA A 127 -9.85 -20.21 -0.25
CA ALA A 127 -10.27 -21.50 -0.81
C ALA A 127 -9.08 -22.47 -0.97
N LEU A 128 -7.91 -21.98 -1.40
CA LEU A 128 -6.67 -22.77 -1.48
C LEU A 128 -6.22 -23.29 -0.11
N ARG A 129 -6.30 -22.46 0.93
CA ARG A 129 -5.91 -22.84 2.29
C ARG A 129 -6.88 -23.87 2.87
N ALA A 130 -8.18 -23.71 2.63
CA ALA A 130 -9.21 -24.67 3.04
C ALA A 130 -9.03 -26.02 2.34
N LEU A 131 -8.73 -26.01 1.04
CA LEU A 131 -8.44 -27.22 0.25
C LEU A 131 -7.19 -27.94 0.78
N LYS A 132 -6.12 -27.19 1.07
CA LYS A 132 -4.89 -27.73 1.65
C LYS A 132 -5.13 -28.42 3.00
N VAL A 133 -5.94 -27.84 3.89
CA VAL A 133 -6.29 -28.44 5.18
C VAL A 133 -7.10 -29.73 5.00
N LYS A 134 -8.11 -29.74 4.12
CA LYS A 134 -8.94 -30.94 3.85
C LYS A 134 -8.13 -32.08 3.23
N LEU A 135 -7.18 -31.77 2.35
CA LEU A 135 -6.27 -32.77 1.75
C LEU A 135 -5.34 -33.40 2.80
N MET A 136 -4.85 -32.62 3.76
CA MET A 136 -4.02 -33.14 4.85
C MET A 136 -4.84 -33.99 5.84
N ASP A 137 -6.08 -33.64 6.12
CA ASP A 137 -6.98 -34.44 6.96
C ASP A 137 -7.36 -35.78 6.27
N ALA A 138 -7.68 -35.74 4.98
CA ALA A 138 -7.93 -36.94 4.18
C ALA A 138 -6.70 -37.88 4.13
N ARG A 139 -5.49 -37.31 4.02
CA ARG A 139 -4.22 -38.05 4.12
C ARG A 139 -4.09 -38.76 5.47
N GLY A 140 -4.38 -38.08 6.58
CA GLY A 140 -4.32 -38.68 7.92
C GLY A 140 -5.29 -39.86 8.09
N LYS A 141 -6.51 -39.74 7.55
CA LYS A 141 -7.52 -40.82 7.59
C LYS A 141 -7.14 -42.03 6.72
N LEU A 142 -6.40 -41.82 5.63
CA LEU A 142 -5.96 -42.86 4.70
C LEU A 142 -4.66 -43.58 5.10
N GLU A 143 -3.73 -42.89 5.77
CA GLU A 143 -2.54 -43.53 6.36
C GLU A 143 -2.90 -44.59 7.41
N MET A 144 -4.11 -44.52 7.98
CA MET A 144 -4.66 -45.54 8.87
C MET A 144 -5.32 -46.73 8.14
N ALA A 145 -5.55 -46.65 6.83
CA ALA A 145 -6.44 -47.57 6.11
C ALA A 145 -5.73 -48.63 5.23
N ASP A 146 -4.54 -48.40 4.69
CA ASP A 146 -3.76 -49.45 4.00
C ASP A 146 -2.31 -49.03 3.74
N SER A 147 -1.34 -49.92 4.02
CA SER A 147 0.10 -49.63 4.02
C SER A 147 0.71 -49.40 2.62
N THR A 148 0.03 -49.82 1.56
CA THR A 148 0.52 -49.72 0.18
C THR A 148 0.24 -48.39 -0.53
N LEU A 149 -0.71 -47.58 -0.04
CA LEU A 149 -1.11 -46.32 -0.69
C LEU A 149 -0.43 -45.06 -0.11
N GLY A 150 0.07 -45.15 1.12
CA GLY A 150 0.71 -44.02 1.83
C GLY A 150 1.83 -43.31 1.04
N PRO A 151 2.78 -44.03 0.40
CA PRO A 151 3.86 -43.40 -0.36
C PRO A 151 3.37 -42.64 -1.60
N VAL A 152 2.36 -43.16 -2.30
CA VAL A 152 1.81 -42.55 -3.52
C VAL A 152 1.06 -41.27 -3.17
N ILE A 153 0.27 -41.28 -2.10
CA ILE A 153 -0.49 -40.11 -1.63
C ILE A 153 0.44 -39.04 -1.05
N THR A 154 1.48 -39.44 -0.30
CA THR A 154 2.49 -38.50 0.21
C THR A 154 3.23 -37.80 -0.93
N LYS A 155 3.57 -38.54 -2.00
CA LYS A 155 4.16 -37.97 -3.21
C LYS A 155 3.19 -36.97 -3.87
N LEU A 156 1.92 -37.34 -4.02
CA LEU A 156 0.91 -36.47 -4.65
C LEU A 156 0.64 -35.20 -3.83
N ALA A 157 0.53 -35.30 -2.51
CA ALA A 157 0.34 -34.14 -1.63
C ALA A 157 1.53 -33.18 -1.69
N LYS A 158 2.76 -33.71 -1.84
CA LYS A 158 3.97 -32.92 -2.05
C LYS A 158 3.98 -32.24 -3.42
N GLU A 159 3.59 -32.95 -4.47
CA GLU A 159 3.49 -32.43 -5.84
C GLU A 159 2.40 -31.34 -5.95
N ILE A 160 1.24 -31.54 -5.34
CA ILE A 160 0.16 -30.54 -5.28
C ILE A 160 0.59 -29.34 -4.44
N THR A 161 1.22 -29.53 -3.27
CA THR A 161 1.72 -28.40 -2.47
C THR A 161 2.76 -27.60 -3.25
N THR A 162 3.66 -28.27 -3.98
CA THR A 162 4.65 -27.62 -4.86
C THR A 162 3.98 -26.89 -6.02
N ALA A 163 2.95 -27.47 -6.64
CA ALA A 163 2.18 -26.85 -7.71
C ALA A 163 1.41 -25.61 -7.21
N LEU A 164 0.78 -25.69 -6.04
CA LEU A 164 0.07 -24.59 -5.40
C LEU A 164 1.03 -23.47 -4.97
N ASP A 165 2.19 -23.79 -4.43
CA ASP A 165 3.23 -22.80 -4.11
C ASP A 165 3.78 -22.16 -5.40
N SER A 166 3.86 -22.92 -6.50
CA SER A 166 4.22 -22.39 -7.83
C SER A 166 3.12 -21.55 -8.49
N LEU A 167 1.86 -21.76 -8.14
CA LEU A 167 0.70 -20.94 -8.55
C LEU A 167 0.59 -19.67 -7.69
N GLY A 168 0.86 -19.76 -6.39
CA GLY A 168 1.05 -18.58 -5.52
C GLY A 168 2.24 -17.72 -5.93
N ALA A 169 3.25 -18.30 -6.58
CA ALA A 169 4.37 -17.58 -7.23
C ALA A 169 4.08 -17.16 -8.69
N LYS A 170 3.03 -17.72 -9.33
CA LYS A 170 2.59 -17.35 -10.68
C LYS A 170 1.28 -16.57 -10.62
N ALA A 171 1.45 -15.26 -10.57
CA ALA A 171 0.72 -14.35 -11.44
C ALA A 171 -0.78 -14.10 -11.13
N THR A 172 -1.02 -13.21 -10.18
CA THR A 172 -1.59 -11.93 -10.63
C THR A 172 -0.43 -11.09 -11.14
N VAL A 173 0.05 -11.37 -12.37
CA VAL A 173 0.78 -10.34 -13.11
C VAL A 173 -0.29 -9.30 -13.33
N TYR A 174 -0.26 -8.25 -12.52
CA TYR A 174 -1.19 -7.15 -12.66
C TYR A 174 -1.18 -6.72 -14.13
N ASN A 175 -2.34 -6.38 -14.67
CA ASN A 175 -2.38 -5.76 -15.98
C ASN A 175 -1.59 -4.44 -15.90
N LEU A 176 -0.34 -4.47 -16.35
CA LEU A 176 0.56 -3.32 -16.26
C LEU A 176 0.17 -2.21 -17.24
N ASP A 177 -0.84 -2.42 -18.09
CA ASP A 177 -1.37 -1.36 -18.95
C ASP A 177 -2.04 -0.25 -18.13
N GLU A 178 -2.52 -0.53 -16.92
CA GLU A 178 -2.97 0.50 -15.98
C GLU A 178 -1.83 1.19 -15.22
N PHE A 179 -0.62 0.63 -15.25
CA PHE A 179 0.52 1.08 -14.45
C PHE A 179 1.76 1.33 -15.34
N PRO A 180 1.73 2.37 -16.21
CA PRO A 180 2.80 2.64 -17.15
C PRO A 180 4.17 2.85 -16.48
N ARG A 181 4.23 3.39 -15.24
CA ARG A 181 5.51 3.53 -14.52
C ARG A 181 6.03 2.20 -13.98
N ALA A 182 5.16 1.28 -13.57
CA ALA A 182 5.60 -0.08 -13.25
C ALA A 182 6.20 -0.76 -14.49
N LYS A 183 5.53 -0.62 -15.64
CA LYS A 183 6.00 -1.14 -16.94
C LYS A 183 7.37 -0.57 -17.32
N GLU A 184 7.56 0.73 -17.15
CA GLU A 184 8.85 1.41 -17.34
C GLU A 184 9.94 0.84 -16.42
N LEU A 185 9.64 0.69 -15.12
CA LEU A 185 10.58 0.19 -14.12
C LEU A 185 11.02 -1.26 -14.38
N ILE A 186 10.14 -2.11 -14.91
CA ILE A 186 10.50 -3.50 -15.24
C ILE A 186 11.09 -3.67 -16.65
N THR A 187 11.06 -2.65 -17.49
CA THR A 187 11.52 -2.75 -18.88
C THR A 187 13.01 -3.11 -18.93
N GLY A 188 13.33 -4.24 -19.56
CA GLY A 188 14.70 -4.75 -19.66
C GLY A 188 15.19 -5.55 -18.45
N ILE A 189 14.34 -5.81 -17.45
CA ILE A 189 14.63 -6.79 -16.39
C ILE A 189 14.25 -8.18 -16.90
N ASP A 190 15.18 -9.14 -16.80
CA ASP A 190 14.89 -10.54 -17.11
C ASP A 190 13.93 -11.14 -16.06
N LEU A 191 12.68 -11.37 -16.47
CA LEU A 191 11.64 -11.94 -15.60
C LEU A 191 11.87 -13.41 -15.27
N SER A 192 12.79 -14.10 -15.97
CA SER A 192 13.17 -15.48 -15.69
C SER A 192 14.36 -15.61 -14.72
N ALA A 193 15.05 -14.51 -14.44
CA ALA A 193 16.17 -14.48 -13.50
C ALA A 193 15.74 -14.82 -12.07
N ASP A 194 16.71 -15.18 -11.23
CA ASP A 194 16.47 -15.41 -9.82
C ASP A 194 16.05 -14.11 -9.08
N THR A 195 15.48 -14.27 -7.89
CA THR A 195 14.95 -13.16 -7.09
C THR A 195 15.99 -12.07 -6.80
N ASN A 196 17.23 -12.43 -6.50
CA ASN A 196 18.25 -11.46 -6.14
C ASN A 196 18.67 -10.64 -7.37
N THR A 197 18.82 -11.30 -8.52
CA THR A 197 19.09 -10.63 -9.79
C THR A 197 17.96 -9.66 -10.17
N LYS A 198 16.69 -10.05 -10.02
CA LYS A 198 15.53 -9.17 -10.24
C LYS A 198 15.53 -7.95 -9.32
N LEU A 199 15.76 -8.15 -8.02
CA LEU A 199 15.81 -7.08 -7.04
C LEU A 199 16.97 -6.11 -7.29
N GLY A 200 18.14 -6.63 -7.67
CA GLY A 200 19.30 -5.81 -8.04
C GLY A 200 19.03 -4.97 -9.28
N ALA A 201 18.39 -5.54 -10.30
CA ALA A 201 17.99 -4.80 -11.50
C ALA A 201 16.93 -3.72 -11.20
N LEU A 202 15.95 -4.03 -10.34
CA LEU A 202 14.95 -3.05 -9.92
C LEU A 202 15.57 -1.92 -9.10
N LYS A 203 16.51 -2.22 -8.19
CA LYS A 203 17.29 -1.23 -7.44
C LYS A 203 17.98 -0.25 -8.39
N ALA A 204 18.64 -0.77 -9.44
CA ALA A 204 19.29 0.09 -10.44
C ALA A 204 18.29 0.98 -11.21
N LYS A 205 17.07 0.50 -11.47
CA LYS A 205 16.00 1.31 -12.10
C LYS A 205 15.54 2.43 -11.18
N PHE A 206 15.40 2.17 -9.88
CA PHE A 206 15.07 3.19 -8.89
C PHE A 206 16.20 4.21 -8.65
N ALA A 207 17.46 3.83 -8.87
CA ALA A 207 18.56 4.80 -8.84
C ALA A 207 18.50 5.80 -10.01
N ALA A 208 17.85 5.42 -11.11
CA ALA A 208 17.83 6.16 -12.38
C ALA A 208 16.51 6.87 -12.68
N ILE A 209 15.50 6.78 -11.81
CA ILE A 209 14.20 7.45 -12.01
C ILE A 209 14.36 8.96 -11.94
N ASN A 210 13.82 9.64 -12.96
CA ASN A 210 13.92 11.08 -13.15
C ASN A 210 12.55 11.76 -13.19
N TRP A 211 11.48 11.02 -12.93
CA TRP A 211 10.11 11.53 -12.95
C TRP A 211 9.48 11.64 -11.57
N PHE A 212 10.12 11.08 -10.53
CA PHE A 212 9.64 11.21 -9.16
C PHE A 212 10.16 12.51 -8.54
N TYR A 213 9.29 13.28 -7.92
CA TYR A 213 9.61 14.50 -7.17
C TYR A 213 9.43 14.22 -5.69
N TYR A 214 10.52 14.26 -4.94
CA TYR A 214 10.46 14.06 -3.51
C TYR A 214 9.87 15.29 -2.83
N GLU A 215 8.85 15.04 -2.00
CA GLU A 215 8.31 16.00 -1.06
C GLU A 215 8.12 15.31 0.29
N MET A 216 8.25 16.04 1.40
CA MET A 216 8.00 15.47 2.73
C MET A 216 6.49 15.40 3.05
N SER A 217 5.66 15.27 2.02
CA SER A 217 4.22 15.03 2.11
C SER A 217 3.92 13.71 1.46
N GLY A 218 3.06 12.92 2.10
CA GLY A 218 2.65 11.63 1.58
C GLY A 218 2.01 11.78 0.20
N GLY A 219 2.50 10.99 -0.75
CA GLY A 219 1.90 10.83 -2.07
C GLY A 219 1.17 9.50 -2.18
N GLY A 220 0.23 9.41 -3.10
CA GLY A 220 -0.45 8.17 -3.41
C GLY A 220 0.40 7.29 -4.33
N MET A 221 0.85 6.13 -3.84
CA MET A 221 1.66 5.17 -4.61
C MET A 221 0.96 4.77 -5.92
N THR A 222 -0.36 4.55 -5.89
CA THR A 222 -1.17 4.16 -7.05
C THR A 222 -1.14 5.25 -8.13
N GLU A 223 -1.28 6.51 -7.74
CA GLU A 223 -1.26 7.67 -8.63
C GLU A 223 0.09 7.82 -9.31
N VAL A 224 1.18 7.59 -8.56
CA VAL A 224 2.54 7.58 -9.12
C VAL A 224 2.71 6.44 -10.12
N LEU A 225 2.27 5.21 -9.78
CA LEU A 225 2.35 4.06 -10.67
C LEU A 225 1.53 4.23 -11.96
N LYS A 226 0.35 4.87 -11.85
CA LYS A 226 -0.52 5.24 -12.97
C LYS A 226 0.04 6.38 -13.82
N GLY A 227 1.03 7.12 -13.32
CA GLY A 227 1.59 8.31 -13.97
C GLY A 227 0.71 9.56 -13.88
N SER A 228 -0.40 9.51 -13.15
CA SER A 228 -1.24 10.68 -12.86
C SER A 228 -0.67 11.56 -11.75
N GLY A 229 0.27 11.02 -10.97
CA GLY A 229 1.06 11.73 -9.97
C GLY A 229 2.55 11.55 -10.22
N VAL A 230 3.34 12.50 -9.72
CA VAL A 230 4.81 12.46 -9.80
C VAL A 230 5.47 12.75 -8.46
N ARG A 231 4.70 12.86 -7.36
CA ARG A 231 5.20 13.33 -6.08
C ARG A 231 4.92 12.36 -4.95
N GLY A 232 5.76 12.39 -3.93
CA GLY A 232 5.53 11.69 -2.67
C GLY A 232 6.74 11.73 -1.74
N ASP A 233 6.62 11.02 -0.62
CA ASP A 233 7.67 10.93 0.39
C ASP A 233 8.50 9.63 0.24
N CYS A 234 9.40 9.38 1.20
CA CYS A 234 10.23 8.18 1.19
C CYS A 234 9.40 6.90 1.40
N ARG A 235 8.24 7.00 2.04
CA ARG A 235 7.31 5.87 2.18
C ARG A 235 6.65 5.56 0.85
N THR A 236 6.19 6.57 0.10
CA THR A 236 5.65 6.40 -1.25
C THR A 236 6.65 5.66 -2.16
N LEU A 237 7.94 6.05 -2.15
CA LEU A 237 8.98 5.34 -2.92
C LEU A 237 9.16 3.89 -2.49
N ALA A 238 9.26 3.63 -1.18
CA ALA A 238 9.45 2.29 -0.64
C ALA A 238 8.27 1.36 -0.96
N ASP A 239 7.05 1.84 -0.78
CA ASP A 239 5.85 1.08 -1.12
C ASP A 239 5.77 0.82 -2.64
N LEU A 240 6.17 1.79 -3.48
CA LEU A 240 6.23 1.62 -4.94
C LEU A 240 7.20 0.50 -5.35
N PHE A 241 8.38 0.44 -4.72
CA PHE A 241 9.34 -0.63 -4.98
C PHE A 241 8.80 -2.00 -4.57
N VAL A 242 8.24 -2.10 -3.37
CA VAL A 242 7.64 -3.36 -2.89
C VAL A 242 6.52 -3.80 -3.83
N TRP A 243 5.68 -2.86 -4.26
CA TRP A 243 4.61 -3.16 -5.21
C TRP A 243 5.15 -3.70 -6.53
N VAL A 244 6.14 -3.04 -7.14
CA VAL A 244 6.72 -3.50 -8.42
C VAL A 244 7.43 -4.85 -8.26
N ALA A 245 8.19 -5.03 -7.18
CA ALA A 245 8.87 -6.29 -6.89
C ALA A 245 7.88 -7.45 -6.79
N VAL A 246 6.83 -7.31 -5.99
CA VAL A 246 5.85 -8.39 -5.76
C VAL A 246 4.96 -8.59 -6.99
N ASN A 247 4.34 -7.52 -7.48
CA ASN A 247 3.24 -7.61 -8.44
C ASN A 247 3.69 -7.65 -9.91
N ALA A 248 4.85 -7.07 -10.22
CA ALA A 248 5.35 -7.01 -11.60
C ALA A 248 6.52 -7.98 -11.84
N LEU A 249 7.37 -8.23 -10.84
CA LEU A 249 8.53 -9.15 -10.98
C LEU A 249 8.30 -10.54 -10.38
N GLY A 250 7.19 -10.74 -9.64
CA GLY A 250 6.86 -12.01 -8.98
C GLY A 250 7.79 -12.34 -7.82
N VAL A 251 8.37 -11.34 -7.16
CA VAL A 251 9.16 -11.56 -5.94
C VAL A 251 8.21 -11.99 -4.81
N PRO A 252 8.50 -13.07 -4.05
CA PRO A 252 7.68 -13.45 -2.91
C PRO A 252 7.56 -12.29 -1.91
N ALA A 253 6.33 -11.98 -1.47
CA ALA A 253 6.08 -10.89 -0.52
C ALA A 253 6.81 -11.05 0.83
N SER A 254 7.24 -12.28 1.17
CA SER A 254 8.08 -12.55 2.36
C SER A 254 9.53 -12.06 2.21
N MET A 255 9.98 -11.75 0.99
CA MET A 255 11.36 -11.36 0.68
C MET A 255 11.53 -9.85 0.45
N VAL A 256 10.46 -9.07 0.51
CA VAL A 256 10.49 -7.62 0.27
C VAL A 256 9.42 -6.93 1.10
N LYS A 257 9.80 -5.93 1.90
CA LYS A 257 8.86 -5.16 2.72
C LYS A 257 9.36 -3.74 2.96
N THR A 258 8.42 -2.82 3.14
CA THR A 258 8.72 -1.46 3.58
C THR A 258 8.94 -1.44 5.08
N VAL A 259 10.03 -0.80 5.51
CA VAL A 259 10.38 -0.57 6.92
C VAL A 259 10.49 0.92 7.17
N GLY A 260 10.11 1.36 8.37
CA GLY A 260 10.13 2.77 8.75
C GLY A 260 10.90 3.01 10.05
N TYR A 261 11.54 4.17 10.12
CA TYR A 261 12.08 4.76 11.34
C TYR A 261 11.26 5.98 11.73
N GLY A 262 10.42 5.82 12.75
CA GLY A 262 9.46 6.85 13.19
C GLY A 262 10.02 7.86 14.19
N LYS A 263 11.34 8.12 14.19
CA LYS A 263 11.98 9.10 15.06
C LYS A 263 12.53 10.26 14.26
N ASP A 264 12.60 11.42 14.88
CA ASP A 264 13.35 12.57 14.36
C ASP A 264 14.86 12.26 14.37
N TYR A 265 15.52 12.44 13.23
CA TYR A 265 16.96 12.31 13.13
C TYR A 265 17.53 13.23 12.04
N LEU A 266 18.85 13.42 12.10
CA LEU A 266 19.65 14.19 11.15
C LEU A 266 20.64 13.26 10.44
N VAL A 267 20.77 13.39 9.13
CA VAL A 267 21.86 12.83 8.33
C VAL A 267 22.84 13.94 8.00
N ARG A 268 24.09 13.81 8.45
CA ARG A 268 25.13 14.82 8.18
C ARG A 268 25.72 14.66 6.78
N GLY A 269 26.20 15.77 6.19
CA GLY A 269 26.85 15.78 4.88
C GLY A 269 25.91 15.78 3.66
N GLY A 270 24.60 15.69 3.90
CA GLY A 270 23.60 15.75 2.84
C GLY A 270 23.63 14.48 2.00
N GLY A 271 23.49 14.64 0.69
CA GLY A 271 23.50 13.55 -0.27
C GLY A 271 22.38 13.70 -1.28
N GLN A 272 22.69 13.43 -2.54
CA GLN A 272 21.69 13.51 -3.58
C GLN A 272 20.58 12.49 -3.34
N VAL A 273 19.33 12.95 -3.46
CA VAL A 273 18.17 12.07 -3.39
C VAL A 273 17.53 11.88 -4.75
N THR A 274 16.76 10.79 -4.86
CA THR A 274 15.86 10.47 -5.94
C THR A 274 14.82 11.58 -6.07
N ASN A 275 15.04 12.45 -7.04
CA ASN A 275 14.18 13.56 -7.35
C ASN A 275 14.40 13.96 -8.81
N ALA A 276 13.37 14.48 -9.47
CA ALA A 276 13.41 15.00 -10.84
C ALA A 276 14.14 16.37 -10.94
N GLY A 277 15.22 16.50 -10.16
CA GLY A 277 16.10 17.65 -9.97
C GLY A 277 17.13 17.31 -8.89
N VAL A 278 18.19 18.10 -8.78
CA VAL A 278 19.25 17.85 -7.78
C VAL A 278 18.82 18.40 -6.43
N LEU A 279 18.46 17.51 -5.51
CA LEU A 279 18.24 17.82 -4.09
C LEU A 279 19.30 17.10 -3.27
N THR A 280 20.03 17.83 -2.44
CA THR A 280 21.15 17.31 -1.66
C THR A 280 20.96 17.44 -0.15
N GLY A 281 19.92 18.17 0.28
CA GLY A 281 19.54 18.34 1.69
C GLY A 281 18.31 19.23 1.84
N ASN A 282 17.83 19.35 3.07
CA ASN A 282 16.74 20.25 3.46
C ASN A 282 17.11 21.17 4.64
N VAL A 283 18.39 21.16 5.04
CA VAL A 283 18.96 22.01 6.09
C VAL A 283 20.08 22.84 5.48
N ASP A 284 20.04 24.15 5.76
CA ASP A 284 20.97 25.18 5.30
C ASP A 284 20.92 25.45 3.79
N ASP A 285 21.02 26.72 3.45
CA ASP A 285 20.95 27.24 2.09
C ASP A 285 22.18 26.86 1.24
N GLY A 286 22.02 26.95 -0.09
CA GLY A 286 23.14 26.80 -1.04
C GLY A 286 23.55 25.37 -1.38
N GLY A 287 22.70 24.39 -1.11
CA GLY A 287 22.93 23.00 -1.50
C GLY A 287 22.65 21.96 -0.43
N GLY A 288 21.92 22.29 0.63
CA GLY A 288 21.41 21.31 1.58
C GLY A 288 22.51 20.43 2.19
N GLN A 289 23.22 20.95 3.19
CA GLN A 289 24.36 20.23 3.77
C GLN A 289 23.93 19.04 4.64
N HIS A 290 22.66 18.98 5.02
CA HIS A 290 22.12 17.92 5.86
C HIS A 290 20.69 17.56 5.44
N TRP A 291 20.27 16.36 5.83
CA TRP A 291 18.87 15.96 5.78
C TRP A 291 18.31 15.80 7.19
N ARG A 292 17.31 16.59 7.54
CA ARG A 292 16.47 16.40 8.72
C ARG A 292 15.21 15.63 8.34
N PHE A 293 14.98 14.52 9.03
CA PHE A 293 13.77 13.71 8.90
C PHE A 293 12.99 13.70 10.22
N THR A 294 11.66 13.71 10.12
CA THR A 294 10.75 13.37 11.25
C THR A 294 10.42 11.88 11.26
N SER A 295 10.52 11.26 10.09
CA SER A 295 10.45 9.83 9.87
C SER A 295 11.11 9.52 8.54
N HIS A 296 11.53 8.27 8.37
CA HIS A 296 12.07 7.80 7.10
C HIS A 296 11.65 6.37 6.83
N SER A 297 11.51 5.99 5.56
CA SER A 297 11.16 4.63 5.15
C SER A 297 12.10 4.14 4.06
N TRP A 298 12.42 2.86 4.11
CA TRP A 298 13.26 2.14 3.15
C TRP A 298 12.69 0.75 2.91
N VAL A 299 13.38 -0.05 2.09
CA VAL A 299 12.97 -1.43 1.79
C VAL A 299 13.96 -2.42 2.39
N GLU A 300 13.46 -3.44 3.08
CA GLU A 300 14.24 -4.63 3.43
C GLU A 300 13.99 -5.71 2.37
N THR A 301 15.07 -6.27 1.82
CA THR A 301 15.03 -7.30 0.79
C THR A 301 16.00 -8.45 1.07
N ALA A 302 15.93 -9.53 0.28
CA ALA A 302 16.92 -10.60 0.30
C ALA A 302 18.35 -10.16 -0.07
N ILE A 303 18.52 -9.02 -0.77
CA ILE A 303 19.82 -8.45 -1.14
C ILE A 303 20.31 -7.37 -0.16
N GLY A 304 19.56 -7.12 0.92
CA GLY A 304 19.89 -6.12 1.94
C GLY A 304 18.83 -5.04 2.11
N SER A 305 19.15 -4.04 2.94
CA SER A 305 18.33 -2.86 3.16
C SER A 305 18.67 -1.78 2.13
N ILE A 306 17.68 -1.29 1.40
CA ILE A 306 17.84 -0.36 0.29
C ILE A 306 17.12 0.94 0.61
N ASP A 307 17.87 2.04 0.63
CA ASP A 307 17.33 3.38 0.78
C ASP A 307 17.05 4.01 -0.59
N LEU A 308 15.79 3.89 -1.03
CA LEU A 308 15.36 4.37 -2.34
C LEU A 308 15.37 5.90 -2.46
N LEU A 309 15.31 6.61 -1.33
CA LEU A 309 15.40 8.07 -1.37
C LEU A 309 16.82 8.48 -1.73
N PHE A 310 17.84 7.84 -1.19
CA PHE A 310 19.24 8.16 -1.49
C PHE A 310 19.76 7.39 -2.70
N LEU A 311 19.08 7.58 -3.86
CA LEU A 311 19.44 6.96 -5.15
C LEU A 311 19.53 5.43 -5.09
N ALA A 312 18.65 4.81 -4.30
CA ALA A 312 18.61 3.36 -4.10
C ALA A 312 19.95 2.78 -3.63
N GLN A 313 20.68 3.48 -2.77
CA GLN A 313 21.89 2.97 -2.12
C GLN A 313 21.56 1.96 -1.02
N ASP A 314 22.58 1.24 -0.54
CA ASP A 314 22.42 0.44 0.67
C ASP A 314 22.20 1.38 1.87
N LEU A 315 21.31 0.98 2.78
CA LEU A 315 20.98 1.79 3.95
C LEU A 315 22.21 1.91 4.87
N ASP A 316 22.80 3.10 4.90
CA ASP A 316 23.84 3.46 5.86
C ASP A 316 23.27 4.38 6.95
N ARG A 317 23.32 3.88 8.20
CA ARG A 317 22.85 4.60 9.39
C ARG A 317 23.98 5.13 10.25
N SER A 318 25.23 4.94 9.86
CA SER A 318 26.40 5.33 10.65
C SER A 318 26.47 6.85 10.92
N GLY A 319 25.93 7.65 9.98
CA GLY A 319 25.85 9.11 10.09
C GLY A 319 24.55 9.66 10.69
N TRP A 320 23.65 8.80 11.19
CA TRP A 320 22.36 9.25 11.73
C TRP A 320 22.53 9.75 13.17
N VAL A 321 22.06 10.97 13.41
CA VAL A 321 22.06 11.59 14.73
C VAL A 321 20.62 11.77 15.18
N ASP A 322 20.20 11.00 16.18
CA ASP A 322 18.87 11.12 16.76
C ASP A 322 18.69 12.47 17.45
N LEU A 323 17.44 12.93 17.51
CA LEU A 323 17.06 14.11 18.27
C LEU A 323 17.36 13.93 19.78
N THR A 324 18.10 14.86 20.37
CA THR A 324 18.48 14.84 21.79
C THR A 324 17.75 15.88 22.64
N ALA A 325 17.38 17.02 22.07
CA ALA A 325 16.64 18.05 22.78
C ALA A 325 15.74 18.88 21.84
N LYS A 326 14.77 19.58 22.42
CA LYS A 326 13.93 20.57 21.74
C LYS A 326 13.86 21.82 22.60
N GLY A 327 13.63 22.97 22.00
CA GLY A 327 13.36 24.19 22.75
C GLY A 327 12.94 25.35 21.86
N MET A 328 13.00 26.54 22.44
CA MET A 328 12.66 27.81 21.79
C MET A 328 13.84 28.77 21.88
N GLU A 329 14.02 29.59 20.86
CA GLU A 329 14.88 30.77 20.88
C GLU A 329 14.05 31.92 20.32
N GLY A 330 13.65 32.86 21.19
CA GLY A 330 12.56 33.78 20.87
C GLY A 330 11.25 33.00 20.61
N ASP A 331 10.64 33.24 19.45
CA ASP A 331 9.44 32.56 18.97
C ASP A 331 9.74 31.39 18.01
N LYS A 332 11.03 31.10 17.76
CA LYS A 332 11.44 30.06 16.81
C LYS A 332 11.73 28.73 17.52
N PRO A 333 11.05 27.64 17.12
CA PRO A 333 11.34 26.32 17.67
C PRO A 333 12.64 25.76 17.08
N TRP A 334 13.43 25.11 17.93
CA TRP A 334 14.63 24.39 17.53
C TRP A 334 14.62 22.95 18.03
N ASN A 335 15.30 22.10 17.26
CA ASN A 335 15.58 20.70 17.52
C ASN A 335 17.09 20.49 17.57
N GLN A 336 17.60 19.80 18.58
CA GLN A 336 19.02 19.51 18.72
C GLN A 336 19.35 18.07 18.35
N TYR A 337 20.38 17.89 17.53
CA TYR A 337 20.88 16.62 17.03
C TYR A 337 22.40 16.53 17.30
N GLY A 338 22.75 15.95 18.45
CA GLY A 338 24.13 15.99 18.94
C GLY A 338 24.55 17.42 19.30
N ASP A 339 25.59 17.92 18.66
CA ASP A 339 26.11 19.30 18.81
C ASP A 339 25.44 20.33 17.89
N VAL A 340 24.56 19.91 16.98
CA VAL A 340 23.90 20.80 16.01
C VAL A 340 22.48 21.15 16.44
N LYS A 341 22.13 22.44 16.44
CA LYS A 341 20.74 22.90 16.56
C LYS A 341 20.19 23.22 15.18
N ILE A 342 18.95 22.79 14.94
CA ILE A 342 18.23 22.99 13.69
C ILE A 342 16.92 23.70 13.97
N TYR A 343 16.72 24.81 13.30
CA TYR A 343 15.55 25.66 13.37
C TYR A 343 14.66 25.39 12.16
N ARG A 344 13.34 25.44 12.34
CA ARG A 344 12.40 25.36 11.22
C ARG A 344 12.23 26.74 10.60
N GLN A 345 12.38 26.82 9.29
CA GLN A 345 12.06 28.00 8.50
C GLN A 345 10.65 27.86 7.91
N ASN A 346 9.92 28.97 7.83
CA ASN A 346 8.57 29.01 7.22
C ASN A 346 8.64 29.25 5.71
N LEU A 347 9.59 28.62 5.04
CA LEU A 347 9.85 28.84 3.62
C LEU A 347 9.22 27.75 2.77
N ALA A 348 8.81 28.15 1.57
CA ALA A 348 8.27 27.23 0.58
C ALA A 348 9.37 26.32 0.02
N GLY A 349 9.05 25.06 -0.22
CA GLY A 349 9.98 24.07 -0.75
C GLY A 349 10.66 23.23 0.32
N ILE A 350 11.43 22.25 -0.15
CA ILE A 350 12.12 21.30 0.74
C ILE A 350 13.53 21.76 1.08
N THR A 351 14.25 22.38 0.14
CA THR A 351 15.65 22.80 0.30
C THR A 351 15.88 23.84 1.40
N HIS A 352 14.86 24.65 1.68
CA HIS A 352 14.93 25.80 2.58
C HIS A 352 14.12 25.60 3.85
N ARG A 353 13.81 24.34 4.20
CA ARG A 353 12.84 24.07 5.26
C ARG A 353 13.45 24.24 6.65
N TYR A 354 14.77 24.10 6.76
CA TYR A 354 15.49 24.14 8.01
C TYR A 354 16.82 24.89 7.86
N THR A 355 17.30 25.47 8.97
CA THR A 355 18.60 26.12 9.04
C THR A 355 19.28 25.82 10.37
N THR A 356 20.61 25.87 10.41
CA THR A 356 21.45 25.85 11.60
C THR A 356 21.84 27.26 12.04
N ASP A 357 21.62 28.29 11.20
CA ASP A 357 21.87 29.68 11.55
C ASP A 357 20.69 30.25 12.35
N PRO A 358 20.87 30.55 13.66
CA PRO A 358 19.82 31.14 14.47
C PRO A 358 19.38 32.52 13.97
N THR A 359 20.27 33.28 13.31
CA THR A 359 19.97 34.62 12.78
C THR A 359 19.02 34.51 11.59
N ALA A 360 19.33 33.63 10.62
CA ALA A 360 18.46 33.34 9.49
C ALA A 360 17.10 32.78 9.96
N ALA A 361 17.09 31.95 11.00
CA ALA A 361 15.86 31.43 11.59
C ALA A 361 14.97 32.53 12.19
N LEU A 362 15.56 33.50 12.90
CA LEU A 362 14.84 34.57 13.60
C LEU A 362 14.34 35.66 12.66
N THR A 363 15.06 35.92 11.57
CA THR A 363 14.70 36.98 10.60
C THR A 363 13.77 36.49 9.50
N ASP A 364 13.63 35.16 9.32
CA ASP A 364 13.03 34.54 8.13
C ASP A 364 13.66 35.05 6.80
N GLU A 365 14.85 35.65 6.86
CA GLU A 365 15.64 36.05 5.70
C GLU A 365 16.57 34.90 5.28
N LEU A 366 16.67 34.66 3.96
CA LEU A 366 17.68 33.80 3.34
C LEU A 366 18.59 34.63 2.44
#